data_AF-A0A376F6V8-F1
#
_entry.id   AF-A0A376F6V8-F1
#
_cell.length_a   1.000
_cell.length_b   1.000
_cell.length_c   1.000
_cell.angle_alpha   90.00
_cell.angle_beta   90.00
_cell.angle_gamma   90.00
#
_symmetry.space_group_name_H-M   'P 1'
#
loop_
_entity.id
_entity.type
_entity.pdbx_description
1 polymer ?
#
loop_
_entity_poly.entity_id
_entity_poly.type
_entity_poly.pdbx_seq_one_letter_code
_entity_poly.pdbx_strand_id
1 'polypeptide(L)'
;MLVVRCRFSVAATHQALINILLKLEAARWQGSLYLVCNEKGWALATHLRKRFSTLTLYIIDDRIAVADAAYLLAKEPRRVRSLDCCLTGLEFNVLDLMLTGLPVRHIAIVTRMSEKQVSTHKCNALKKLNANNLLQLLL
;
A
#
# COMPACT_ATOMS: atom_id res chain seq x y z
N MET A 1 -2.39 9.58 22.59
CA MET A 1 -2.09 9.56 21.15
C MET A 1 -1.57 8.16 20.81
N LEU A 2 -2.41 7.32 20.21
CA LEU A 2 -2.04 5.93 19.93
C LEU A 2 -1.33 5.89 18.57
N VAL A 3 -0.04 5.57 18.60
CA VAL A 3 0.82 5.50 17.42
C VAL A 3 0.97 4.03 17.03
N VAL A 4 0.38 3.65 15.90
CA VAL A 4 0.53 2.30 15.37
C VAL A 4 1.55 2.32 14.24
N ARG A 5 2.66 1.61 14.44
CA ARG A 5 3.68 1.36 13.41
C ARG A 5 3.40 0.02 12.76
N CYS A 6 3.08 0.05 11.47
CA CYS A 6 2.95 -1.16 10.67
C CYS A 6 4.12 -1.24 9.71
N ARG A 7 4.99 -2.24 9.89
CA ARG A 7 5.98 -2.60 8.89
C ARG A 7 5.30 -3.43 7.83
N PHE A 8 5.31 -2.94 6.61
CA PHE A 8 4.46 -3.45 5.54
C PHE A 8 5.30 -4.12 4.45
N SER A 9 5.01 -5.38 4.16
CA SER A 9 5.60 -6.20 3.08
C SER A 9 4.47 -6.76 2.22
N VAL A 10 4.66 -6.84 0.89
CA VAL A 10 3.65 -7.18 -0.13
C VAL A 10 3.02 -8.58 -0.02
N ALA A 11 3.53 -9.39 0.92
CA ALA A 11 2.89 -10.62 1.38
C ALA A 11 1.71 -10.37 2.36
N ALA A 12 1.05 -11.47 2.77
CA ALA A 12 -0.21 -11.62 3.52
C ALA A 12 -0.60 -10.60 4.63
N THR A 13 0.32 -9.77 5.12
CA THR A 13 0.06 -8.64 6.01
C THR A 13 -0.77 -7.51 5.37
N HIS A 14 -0.99 -7.55 4.06
CA HIS A 14 -1.81 -6.61 3.30
C HIS A 14 -3.27 -6.59 3.73
N GLN A 15 -3.90 -7.77 3.76
CA GLN A 15 -5.32 -7.88 4.08
C GLN A 15 -5.60 -7.49 5.54
N ALA A 16 -4.69 -7.84 6.45
CA ALA A 16 -4.79 -7.47 7.85
C ALA A 16 -4.73 -5.96 8.04
N LEU A 17 -3.81 -5.26 7.36
CA LEU A 17 -3.72 -3.80 7.44
C LEU A 17 -4.99 -3.14 6.87
N ILE A 18 -5.48 -3.59 5.72
CA ILE A 18 -6.70 -3.06 5.11
C ILE A 18 -7.90 -3.25 6.03
N ASN A 19 -8.05 -4.44 6.63
CA ASN A 19 -9.12 -4.71 7.60
C ASN A 19 -9.03 -3.82 8.84
N ILE A 20 -7.82 -3.53 9.33
CA ILE A 20 -7.61 -2.60 10.44
C ILE A 20 -8.01 -1.17 10.02
N LEU A 21 -7.55 -0.70 8.86
CA LEU A 21 -7.89 0.64 8.35
C LEU A 21 -9.40 0.80 8.12
N LEU A 22 -10.07 -0.22 7.59
CA LEU A 22 -11.53 -0.24 7.44
C LEU A 22 -12.25 -0.12 8.79
N LYS A 23 -11.80 -0.85 9.82
CA LYS A 23 -12.36 -0.76 11.17
C LYS A 23 -12.15 0.62 11.79
N LEU A 24 -10.96 1.21 11.60
CA LEU A 24 -10.63 2.54 12.13
C LEU A 24 -11.41 3.64 11.41
N GLU A 25 -11.60 3.53 10.10
CA GLU A 25 -12.44 4.45 9.33
C GLU A 25 -13.91 4.35 9.75
N ALA A 26 -14.44 3.12 9.90
CA ALA A 26 -15.81 2.91 10.39
C ALA A 26 -16.02 3.47 11.80
N ALA A 27 -14.99 3.39 12.66
CA ALA A 27 -15.00 3.96 14.01
C ALA A 27 -14.70 5.47 14.05
N ARG A 28 -14.48 6.13 12.89
CA ARG A 28 -14.07 7.54 12.78
C ARG A 28 -12.89 7.89 13.68
N TRP A 29 -11.90 6.99 13.72
CA TRP A 29 -10.76 7.12 14.60
C TRP A 29 -9.94 8.37 14.28
N GLN A 30 -9.69 9.19 15.29
CA GLN A 30 -9.02 10.50 15.20
C GLN A 30 -7.50 10.42 15.48
N GLY A 31 -6.89 9.24 15.39
CA GLY A 31 -5.49 9.05 15.70
C GLY A 31 -4.57 9.08 14.48
N SER A 32 -3.26 9.10 14.75
CA SER A 32 -2.21 9.11 13.74
C SER A 32 -1.63 7.71 13.51
N LEU A 33 -1.72 7.21 12.29
CA LEU A 33 -1.10 5.95 11.85
C LEU A 33 0.19 6.23 11.11
N TYR A 34 1.22 5.43 11.37
CA TYR A 34 2.50 5.52 10.68
C TYR A 34 2.79 4.21 9.94
N LEU A 35 2.72 4.26 8.62
CA LEU A 35 3.06 3.17 7.73
C LEU A 35 4.55 3.22 7.46
N VAL A 36 5.29 2.24 7.98
CA VAL A 36 6.72 2.09 7.72
C VAL A 36 6.86 1.13 6.53
N CYS A 37 7.33 1.65 5.40
CA CYS A 37 7.45 0.90 4.16
C CYS A 37 8.85 1.02 3.57
N ASN A 38 9.32 -0.06 2.96
CA ASN A 38 10.48 -0.03 2.08
C ASN A 38 10.12 0.65 0.73
N GLU A 39 11.10 0.84 -0.16
CA GLU A 39 10.87 1.46 -1.47
C GLU A 39 9.77 0.77 -2.29
N LYS A 40 9.62 -0.57 -2.16
CA LYS A 40 8.57 -1.34 -2.84
C LYS A 40 7.18 -1.09 -2.25
N GLY A 41 7.06 -0.91 -0.94
CA GLY A 41 5.79 -0.68 -0.24
C GLY A 41 5.27 0.77 -0.32
N TRP A 42 6.10 1.70 -0.79
CA TRP A 42 5.77 3.13 -0.83
C TRP A 42 4.55 3.46 -1.70
N ALA A 43 4.47 2.88 -2.90
CA ALA A 43 3.36 3.12 -3.82
C ALA A 43 2.02 2.68 -3.24
N LEU A 44 2.03 1.59 -2.48
CA LEU A 44 0.85 1.04 -1.82
C LEU A 44 0.49 1.82 -0.54
N ALA A 45 1.48 2.19 0.29
CA ALA A 45 1.23 3.08 1.43
C ALA A 45 0.59 4.40 0.96
N THR A 46 1.02 4.93 -0.19
CA THR A 46 0.44 6.14 -0.77
C THR A 46 -0.97 5.92 -1.28
N HIS A 47 -1.26 4.74 -1.87
CA HIS A 47 -2.62 4.36 -2.26
C HIS A 47 -3.55 4.26 -1.05
N LEU A 48 -3.13 3.61 0.04
CA LEU A 48 -3.90 3.49 1.28
C LEU A 48 -4.19 4.87 1.89
N ARG A 49 -3.18 5.76 1.94
CA ARG A 49 -3.38 7.14 2.39
C ARG A 49 -4.43 7.90 1.57
N LYS A 50 -4.48 7.69 0.25
CA LYS A 50 -5.52 8.28 -0.60
C LYS A 50 -6.89 7.66 -0.36
N ARG A 51 -6.95 6.33 -0.17
CA ARG A 51 -8.22 5.59 0.01
C ARG A 51 -8.89 5.90 1.34
N PHE A 52 -8.10 6.08 2.39
CA PHE A 52 -8.53 6.37 3.75
C PHE A 52 -8.16 7.81 4.14
N SER A 53 -8.57 8.77 3.31
CA SER A 53 -8.29 10.21 3.54
C SER A 53 -8.95 10.76 4.81
N THR A 54 -9.95 10.04 5.33
CA THR A 54 -10.60 10.29 6.63
C THR A 54 -9.69 9.97 7.82
N LEU A 55 -8.63 9.17 7.62
CA LEU A 55 -7.66 8.78 8.63
C LEU A 55 -6.34 9.55 8.44
N THR A 56 -5.69 9.91 9.56
CA THR A 56 -4.40 10.59 9.53
C THR A 56 -3.27 9.57 9.34
N LEU A 57 -2.92 9.29 8.08
CA LEU A 57 -1.89 8.33 7.68
C LEU A 57 -0.58 9.01 7.25
N TYR A 58 0.48 8.73 8.01
CA TYR A 58 1.86 9.12 7.70
C TYR A 58 2.63 7.95 7.11
N ILE A 59 3.50 8.24 6.14
CA ILE A 59 4.32 7.24 5.46
C ILE A 59 5.79 7.52 5.79
N ILE A 60 6.49 6.50 6.29
CA ILE A 60 7.90 6.58 6.69
C ILE A 60 8.69 5.52 5.92
N ASP A 61 9.87 5.89 5.43
CA ASP A 61 10.80 4.96 4.79
C ASP A 61 11.50 4.08 5.85
N ASP A 62 11.51 2.76 5.64
CA ASP A 62 12.17 1.78 6.50
C ASP A 62 13.67 2.07 6.71
N ARG A 63 14.33 2.75 5.75
CA ARG A 63 15.73 3.20 5.88
C ARG A 63 15.94 4.31 6.91
N ILE A 64 14.88 5.06 7.24
CA ILE A 64 14.88 6.16 8.22
C ILE A 64 14.41 5.67 9.60
N ALA A 65 13.73 4.51 9.65
CA ALA A 65 12.96 4.04 10.80
C ALA A 65 13.80 3.62 12.02
N VAL A 66 15.08 3.28 11.86
CA VAL A 66 15.91 2.80 12.99
C VAL A 66 16.60 3.94 13.73
N ALA A 67 17.01 5.02 13.05
CA ALA A 67 17.77 6.11 13.67
C ALA A 67 16.90 7.22 14.26
N ASP A 68 15.75 7.53 13.65
CA ASP A 68 14.95 8.72 13.98
C ASP A 68 13.61 8.42 14.69
N ALA A 69 13.47 7.22 15.27
CA ALA A 69 12.21 6.74 15.82
C ALA A 69 11.64 7.63 16.94
N ALA A 70 12.51 8.26 17.74
CA ALA A 70 12.13 9.22 18.79
C ALA A 70 11.95 10.65 18.25
N TYR A 71 12.69 11.03 17.20
CA TYR A 71 12.64 12.36 16.60
C TYR A 71 11.36 12.59 15.77
N LEU A 72 10.91 11.55 15.06
CA LEU A 72 9.68 11.58 14.24
C LEU A 72 8.37 11.57 15.05
N LEU A 73 8.43 11.16 16.33
CA LEU A 73 7.28 11.28 17.24
C LEU A 73 7.10 12.71 17.77
N ALA A 74 8.17 13.52 17.74
CA ALA A 74 8.18 14.89 18.25
C ALA A 74 7.91 15.95 17.18
N LYS A 75 8.10 15.65 15.89
CA LYS A 75 7.92 16.60 14.78
C LYS A 75 7.31 15.92 13.56
N GLU A 76 6.33 16.58 12.95
CA GLU A 76 5.68 16.14 11.70
C GLU A 76 6.72 15.74 10.63
N PRO A 77 6.49 14.63 9.89
CA PRO A 77 7.47 14.11 8.95
C PRO A 77 7.66 15.05 7.75
N ARG A 78 8.87 15.62 7.65
CA ARG A 78 9.25 16.69 6.70
C ARG A 78 9.48 16.26 5.25
N ARG A 79 9.31 14.98 4.89
CA ARG A 79 9.63 14.51 3.53
C ARG A 79 8.54 13.61 2.96
N VAL A 80 7.51 14.24 2.41
CA VAL A 80 6.56 13.59 1.51
C VAL A 80 7.21 13.51 0.13
N ARG A 81 7.76 12.34 -0.25
CA ARG A 81 8.17 12.12 -1.65
C ARG A 81 6.95 12.21 -2.57
N SER A 82 7.16 12.77 -3.77
CA SER A 82 6.15 13.10 -4.78
C SER A 82 5.17 11.95 -5.09
N LEU A 83 3.94 12.33 -5.39
CA LEU A 83 2.76 11.50 -5.66
C LEU A 83 2.79 10.74 -6.99
N ASP A 84 3.86 10.87 -7.79
CA ASP A 84 3.93 10.35 -9.16
C ASP A 84 4.02 8.82 -9.25
N CYS A 85 4.29 8.14 -8.14
CA CYS A 85 4.42 6.67 -8.07
C CYS A 85 3.14 5.95 -7.61
N CYS A 86 1.99 6.61 -7.55
CA CYS A 86 0.77 6.00 -6.99
C CYS A 86 0.19 4.89 -7.88
N LEU A 87 -0.20 3.79 -7.24
CA LEU A 87 -1.10 2.81 -7.85
C LEU A 87 -2.48 3.42 -8.06
N THR A 88 -3.02 3.26 -9.26
CA THR A 88 -4.43 3.50 -9.55
C THR A 88 -5.30 2.45 -8.87
N GLY A 89 -6.60 2.72 -8.68
CA GLY A 89 -7.53 1.75 -8.11
C GLY A 89 -7.57 0.43 -8.89
N LEU A 90 -7.47 0.49 -10.23
CA LEU A 90 -7.46 -0.70 -11.09
C LEU A 90 -6.16 -1.49 -10.96
N GLU A 91 -5.01 -0.81 -10.93
CA GLU A 91 -3.71 -1.45 -10.72
C GLU A 91 -3.64 -2.14 -9.35
N PHE A 92 -4.17 -1.49 -8.31
CA PHE A 92 -4.27 -2.08 -6.99
C PHE A 92 -5.20 -3.31 -6.97
N ASN A 93 -6.41 -3.18 -7.51
CA ASN A 93 -7.40 -4.27 -7.51
C ASN A 93 -6.90 -5.50 -8.29
N VAL A 94 -6.20 -5.30 -9.41
CA VAL A 94 -5.59 -6.41 -10.17
C VAL A 94 -4.50 -7.11 -9.35
N LEU A 95 -3.62 -6.35 -8.68
CA LEU A 95 -2.59 -6.93 -7.82
C LEU A 95 -3.18 -7.70 -6.63
N ASP A 96 -4.17 -7.12 -5.97
CA ASP A 96 -4.83 -7.72 -4.81
C ASP A 96 -5.45 -9.08 -5.17
N LEU A 97 -6.22 -9.14 -6.26
CA LEU A 97 -6.79 -10.38 -6.77
C LEU A 97 -5.71 -11.39 -7.19
N MET A 98 -4.58 -10.95 -7.76
CA MET A 98 -3.46 -11.84 -8.07
C MET A 98 -2.80 -12.43 -6.82
N LEU A 99 -2.67 -11.65 -5.75
CA LEU A 99 -2.11 -12.10 -4.49
C LEU A 99 -3.01 -13.12 -3.79
N THR A 100 -4.32 -13.13 -4.07
CA THR A 100 -5.23 -14.23 -3.65
C THR A 100 -5.05 -15.53 -4.44
N GLY A 101 -4.17 -15.56 -5.44
CA GLY A 101 -3.90 -16.74 -6.28
C GLY A 101 -4.81 -16.88 -7.49
N LEU A 102 -5.62 -15.86 -7.81
CA LEU A 102 -6.51 -15.92 -8.98
C LEU A 102 -5.71 -15.76 -10.29
N PRO A 103 -5.98 -16.60 -11.32
CA PRO A 103 -5.36 -16.45 -12.62
C PRO A 103 -5.93 -15.24 -13.38
N VAL A 104 -5.13 -14.68 -14.31
CA VAL A 104 -5.48 -13.51 -15.15
C VAL A 104 -6.87 -13.64 -15.78
N ARG A 105 -7.21 -14.83 -16.28
CA ARG A 105 -8.51 -15.12 -16.89
C ARG A 105 -9.68 -14.94 -15.93
N HIS A 106 -9.54 -15.36 -14.66
CA HIS A 106 -10.59 -15.14 -13.66
C HIS A 106 -10.69 -13.68 -13.27
N ILE A 107 -9.56 -12.99 -13.14
CA ILE A 107 -9.54 -11.56 -12.81
C ILE A 107 -10.21 -10.74 -13.90
N ALA A 108 -9.97 -11.07 -15.17
CA ALA A 108 -10.64 -10.45 -16.32
C ALA A 108 -12.17 -10.54 -16.21
N ILE A 109 -12.69 -11.71 -15.85
CA ILE A 109 -14.13 -11.93 -15.64
C ILE A 109 -14.66 -11.10 -14.47
N VAL A 110 -14.01 -11.17 -13.30
CA VAL A 110 -14.48 -10.50 -12.07
C VAL A 110 -14.46 -8.98 -12.21
N THR A 111 -13.43 -8.44 -12.86
CA THR A 111 -13.25 -7.00 -13.06
C THR A 111 -13.93 -6.44 -14.31
N ARG A 112 -14.54 -7.30 -15.14
CA ARG A 112 -15.10 -6.95 -16.46
C ARG A 112 -14.09 -6.25 -17.38
N MET A 113 -12.83 -6.70 -17.33
CA MET A 113 -11.74 -6.22 -18.18
C MET A 113 -11.29 -7.33 -19.13
N SER A 114 -10.69 -6.98 -20.26
CA SER A 114 -9.99 -7.96 -21.09
C SER A 114 -8.72 -8.48 -20.39
N GLU A 115 -8.30 -9.71 -20.67
CA GLU A 115 -7.04 -10.26 -20.15
C GLU A 115 -5.82 -9.39 -20.51
N LYS A 116 -5.88 -8.70 -21.66
CA LYS A 116 -4.89 -7.72 -22.08
C LYS A 116 -4.85 -6.52 -21.13
N GLN A 117 -6.01 -5.96 -20.78
CA GLN A 117 -6.09 -4.84 -19.82
C GLN A 117 -5.60 -5.26 -18.43
N VAL A 118 -5.99 -6.44 -17.94
CA VAL A 118 -5.50 -7.00 -16.68
C VAL A 118 -3.97 -7.11 -16.69
N SER A 119 -3.40 -7.64 -17.78
CA SER A 119 -1.95 -7.78 -17.94
C SER A 119 -1.23 -6.42 -17.98
N THR A 120 -1.81 -5.43 -18.65
CA THR A 120 -1.29 -4.05 -18.68
C THR A 120 -1.29 -3.43 -17.28
N HIS A 121 -2.41 -3.52 -16.55
CA HIS A 121 -2.50 -3.00 -15.19
C HIS A 121 -1.53 -3.71 -14.24
N LYS A 122 -1.36 -5.04 -14.36
CA LYS A 122 -0.32 -5.78 -13.63
C LYS A 122 1.07 -5.20 -13.92
N CYS A 123 1.45 -5.05 -15.19
CA CYS A 123 2.79 -4.58 -15.56
C CYS A 123 3.04 -3.14 -15.09
N ASN A 124 2.04 -2.26 -15.21
CA ASN A 124 2.16 -0.88 -14.73
C ASN A 124 2.29 -0.83 -13.20
N ALA A 125 1.53 -1.66 -12.50
CA ALA A 125 1.61 -1.78 -11.05
C ALA A 125 2.98 -2.30 -10.60
N LEU A 126 3.50 -3.35 -11.24
CA LEU A 126 4.83 -3.90 -10.98
C LEU A 126 5.94 -2.88 -11.24
N LYS A 127 5.86 -2.12 -12.34
CA LYS A 127 6.79 -1.02 -12.62
C LYS A 127 6.78 0.04 -11.51
N LYS A 128 5.59 0.46 -11.06
CA LYS A 128 5.43 1.45 -9.98
C LYS A 128 5.93 0.94 -8.62
N LEU A 129 5.86 -0.38 -8.40
CA LEU A 129 6.39 -1.05 -7.20
C LEU A 129 7.87 -1.42 -7.31
N ASN A 130 8.53 -1.09 -8.44
CA ASN A 130 9.91 -1.48 -8.74
C ASN A 130 10.14 -3.01 -8.55
N ALA A 131 9.20 -3.81 -9.04
CA ALA A 131 9.22 -5.26 -8.95
C ALA A 131 9.21 -5.89 -10.35
N ASN A 132 10.07 -6.88 -10.57
CA ASN A 132 10.19 -7.58 -11.86
C ASN A 132 9.13 -8.68 -12.02
N ASN A 133 8.61 -9.19 -10.91
CA ASN A 133 7.58 -10.23 -10.89
C ASN A 133 6.79 -10.19 -9.58
N LEU A 134 5.66 -10.90 -9.54
CA LEU A 134 4.81 -11.02 -8.35
C LEU A 134 5.54 -11.70 -7.17
N LEU A 135 6.49 -12.61 -7.41
CA LEU A 135 7.25 -13.27 -6.35
C LEU A 135 8.11 -12.26 -5.55
N GLN A 136 8.66 -11.24 -6.21
CA GLN A 136 9.42 -10.17 -5.55
C GLN A 136 8.56 -9.24 -4.67
N LEU A 137 7.24 -9.37 -4.75
CA LEU A 137 6.30 -8.74 -3.84
C LEU A 137 5.99 -9.64 -2.63
N LEU A 138 6.16 -10.96 -2.77
CA LEU A 138 5.91 -11.92 -1.70
C LEU A 138 7.13 -12.14 -0.78
N LEU A 139 8.31 -11.61 -1.16
CA LEU A 139 9.59 -11.66 -0.45
C LEU A 139 9.94 -10.29 0.15
#